data_AF-A0A1X2G579-F1
#
_entry.id   AF-A0A1X2G579-F1
#
_cell.length_a   1.000
_cell.length_b   1.000
_cell.length_c   1.000
_cell.angle_alpha   90.00
_cell.angle_beta   90.00
_cell.angle_gamma   90.00
#
_symmetry.space_group_name_H-M   'P 1'
#
loop_
_entity.id
_entity.type
_entity.pdbx_description
1 polymer ?
#
loop_
_entity_poly.entity_id
_entity_poly.type
_entity_poly.pdbx_seq_one_letter_code
_entity_poly.pdbx_strand_id
1 'polypeptide(L)'
;RLLNTRSFVELTNEHCQQLLNYDWNLHLCMKHVTSQLLAGCFLRLPSKKAIVVNTVEVYGRKKHVDIHREPFGNLKHAITITSLPPSFARYKNVWPTTIHNEGPKLVIGTLTLNALITSSIRVDCIATPSV
;
A
#
# COMPACT_ATOMS: atom_id res chain seq x y z
N ARG A 1 6.39 11.65 23.20
CA ARG A 1 7.25 10.47 23.47
C ARG A 1 6.50 9.14 23.24
N LEU A 2 5.56 9.06 22.28
CA LEU A 2 4.62 7.93 22.13
C LEU A 2 5.10 6.86 21.12
N LEU A 3 5.87 7.26 20.10
CA LEU A 3 6.46 6.33 19.13
C LEU A 3 7.68 5.59 19.70
N ASN A 4 8.28 6.10 20.78
CA ASN A 4 9.45 5.50 21.43
C ASN A 4 9.09 4.36 22.41
N THR A 5 7.81 4.04 22.56
CA THR A 5 7.34 2.93 23.42
C THR A 5 6.94 1.69 22.62
N ARG A 6 6.94 1.75 21.29
CA ARG A 6 6.57 0.65 20.41
C ARG A 6 7.79 0.12 19.68
N SER A 7 7.95 -1.20 19.62
CA SER A 7 8.93 -1.86 18.77
C SER A 7 8.36 -2.05 17.37
N PHE A 8 9.12 -1.68 16.34
CA PHE A 8 8.74 -1.89 14.95
C PHE A 8 9.68 -2.92 14.33
N VAL A 9 9.12 -3.77 13.46
CA VAL A 9 9.87 -4.79 12.73
C VAL A 9 9.83 -4.44 11.25
N GLU A 10 11.00 -4.42 10.59
CA GLU A 10 11.06 -4.23 9.14
C GLU A 10 10.45 -5.44 8.43
N LEU A 11 9.63 -5.21 7.40
CA LEU A 11 9.06 -6.28 6.60
C LEU A 11 10.16 -7.07 5.89
N THR A 12 10.08 -8.40 5.94
CA THR A 12 10.96 -9.28 5.17
C THR A 12 10.26 -9.70 3.87
N ASN A 13 11.03 -10.28 2.94
CA ASN A 13 10.44 -10.86 1.73
C ASN A 13 9.47 -12.01 2.05
N GLU A 14 9.71 -12.73 3.15
CA GLU A 14 8.81 -13.77 3.64
C GLU A 14 7.47 -13.19 4.11
N HIS A 15 7.49 -12.13 4.92
CA HIS A 15 6.27 -11.41 5.31
C HIS A 15 5.51 -10.89 4.08
N CYS A 16 6.22 -10.35 3.09
CA CYS A 16 5.61 -9.86 1.84
C CYS A 16 4.91 -10.98 1.07
N GLN A 17 5.49 -12.19 1.03
CA GLN A 17 4.90 -13.32 0.31
C GLN A 17 3.71 -13.93 1.08
N GLN A 18 3.87 -14.14 2.38
CA GLN A 18 2.90 -14.87 3.21
C GLN A 18 1.72 -13.98 3.67
N LEU A 19 1.90 -12.66 3.77
CA LEU A 19 0.87 -11.76 4.29
C LEU A 19 0.33 -10.79 3.22
N LEU A 20 1.19 -10.20 2.40
CA LEU A 20 0.81 -9.15 1.45
C LEU A 20 0.51 -9.68 0.03
N ASN A 21 1.09 -10.80 -0.37
CA ASN A 21 0.88 -11.43 -1.67
C ASN A 21 0.16 -12.79 -1.58
N TYR A 22 -0.48 -13.06 -0.44
CA TYR A 22 -1.24 -14.27 -0.26
C TYR A 22 -2.51 -14.25 -1.12
N ASP A 23 -2.96 -15.42 -1.57
CA ASP A 23 -4.12 -15.52 -2.47
C ASP A 23 -5.43 -15.34 -1.69
N TRP A 24 -6.11 -14.23 -1.96
CA TRP A 24 -7.41 -13.93 -1.38
C TRP A 24 -8.54 -14.78 -1.93
N ASN A 25 -8.37 -15.44 -3.08
CA ASN A 25 -9.38 -16.39 -3.58
C ASN A 25 -9.57 -17.57 -2.63
N LEU A 26 -8.48 -18.01 -2.01
CA LEU A 26 -8.47 -19.14 -1.11
C LEU A 26 -8.74 -18.70 0.34
N HIS A 27 -8.26 -17.51 0.72
CA HIS A 27 -8.33 -17.05 2.11
C HIS A 27 -8.75 -15.57 2.19
N LEU A 28 -10.06 -15.33 2.06
CA LEU A 28 -10.65 -13.98 2.11
C LEU A 28 -10.39 -13.24 3.43
N CYS A 29 -10.15 -13.94 4.53
CA CYS A 29 -9.84 -13.33 5.83
C CYS A 29 -8.53 -12.52 5.80
N MET A 30 -7.63 -12.81 4.87
CA MET A 30 -6.35 -12.14 4.72
C MET A 30 -6.49 -10.63 4.49
N LYS A 31 -7.64 -10.14 3.98
CA LYS A 31 -7.90 -8.71 3.86
C LYS A 31 -7.81 -7.95 5.18
N HIS A 32 -8.30 -8.55 6.25
CA HIS A 32 -8.25 -7.93 7.58
C HIS A 32 -6.83 -7.98 8.15
N VAL A 33 -6.12 -9.10 7.93
CA VAL A 33 -4.72 -9.25 8.32
C VAL A 33 -3.85 -8.20 7.63
N THR A 34 -3.98 -8.05 6.30
CA THR A 34 -3.26 -7.03 5.54
C THR A 34 -3.61 -5.62 6.00
N SER A 35 -4.89 -5.33 6.24
CA SER A 35 -5.32 -4.02 6.72
C SER A 35 -4.70 -3.68 8.07
N GLN A 36 -4.68 -4.63 9.02
CA GLN A 36 -4.08 -4.43 10.33
C GLN A 36 -2.55 -4.32 10.26
N LEU A 37 -1.91 -5.11 9.41
CA LEU A 37 -0.46 -5.07 9.21
C LEU A 37 0.02 -3.72 8.66
N LEU A 38 -0.75 -3.12 7.74
CA LEU A 38 -0.38 -1.86 7.08
C LEU A 38 -0.83 -0.63 7.87
N ALA A 39 -1.88 -0.72 8.70
CA ALA A 39 -2.26 0.36 9.60
C ALA A 39 -1.16 0.57 10.66
N GLY A 40 -0.63 1.79 10.73
CA GLY A 40 0.47 2.18 11.60
C GLY A 40 1.86 1.87 11.03
N CYS A 41 1.97 1.37 9.80
CA CYS A 41 3.27 1.07 9.20
C CYS A 41 4.01 2.36 8.79
N PHE A 42 5.34 2.27 8.73
CA PHE A 42 6.18 3.33 8.19
C PHE A 42 6.49 3.07 6.73
N LEU A 43 6.20 4.04 5.87
CA LEU A 43 6.64 4.05 4.50
C LEU A 43 7.79 5.05 4.35
N ARG A 44 8.98 4.51 4.08
CA ARG A 44 10.18 5.30 3.80
C ARG A 44 10.39 5.43 2.31
N LEU A 45 10.40 6.65 1.80
CA LEU A 45 10.69 6.98 0.41
C LEU A 45 12.19 7.24 0.23
N PRO A 46 12.75 7.04 -0.99
CA PRO A 46 14.18 7.22 -1.26
C PRO A 46 14.74 8.59 -0.85
N SER A 47 13.92 9.65 -0.88
CA SER A 47 14.31 11.04 -0.62
C SER A 47 14.38 11.42 0.87
N LYS A 48 14.64 10.46 1.77
CA LYS A 48 14.54 10.62 3.25
C LYS A 48 13.15 11.06 3.75
N LYS A 49 12.15 11.10 2.88
CA LYS A 49 10.75 11.34 3.25
C LYS A 49 10.19 10.09 3.90
N ALA A 50 9.37 10.27 4.92
CA ALA A 50 8.79 9.17 5.66
C ALA A 50 7.38 9.54 6.11
N ILE A 51 6.46 8.61 5.94
CA ILE A 51 5.10 8.73 6.44
C ILE A 51 4.78 7.57 7.38
N VAL A 52 3.95 7.85 8.37
CA VAL A 52 3.20 6.84 9.10
C VAL A 52 1.84 6.73 8.44
N VAL A 53 1.46 5.51 8.09
CA VAL A 53 0.15 5.20 7.53
C VAL A 53 -0.84 5.10 8.69
N ASN A 54 -1.84 5.95 8.75
CA ASN A 54 -2.83 5.91 9.83
C ASN A 54 -3.93 4.90 9.52
N THR A 55 -4.47 4.98 8.29
CA THR A 55 -5.57 4.14 7.83
C THR A 55 -5.33 3.70 6.41
N VAL A 56 -5.75 2.47 6.12
CA VAL A 56 -5.73 1.87 4.80
C VAL A 56 -7.07 1.28 4.45
N GLU A 57 -7.40 1.32 3.17
CA GLU A 57 -8.48 0.54 2.57
C GLU A 57 -7.86 -0.50 1.65
N VAL A 58 -8.06 -1.78 1.96
CA VAL A 58 -7.45 -2.89 1.21
C VAL A 58 -8.50 -3.56 0.34
N TYR A 59 -8.20 -3.71 -0.94
CA TYR A 59 -9.10 -4.30 -1.93
C TYR A 59 -8.36 -5.26 -2.86
N GLY A 60 -9.08 -6.27 -3.34
CA GLY A 60 -8.54 -7.28 -4.25
C GLY A 60 -8.25 -6.72 -5.65
N ARG A 61 -7.38 -7.39 -6.42
CA ARG A 61 -7.04 -6.98 -7.80
C ARG A 61 -7.91 -7.59 -8.90
N LYS A 62 -8.64 -8.67 -8.59
CA LYS A 62 -9.48 -9.39 -9.56
C LYS A 62 -10.95 -9.10 -9.30
N LYS A 63 -11.76 -8.93 -10.36
CA LYS A 63 -13.18 -8.55 -10.26
C LYS A 63 -14.02 -9.51 -9.42
N HIS A 64 -13.70 -10.81 -9.50
CA HIS A 64 -14.40 -11.84 -8.73
C HIS A 64 -13.95 -11.90 -7.26
N VAL A 65 -12.79 -11.32 -6.93
CA VAL A 65 -12.34 -11.16 -5.54
C VAL A 65 -12.92 -9.88 -4.94
N ASP A 66 -12.90 -8.79 -5.71
CA ASP A 66 -13.33 -7.47 -5.28
C ASP A 66 -13.86 -6.64 -6.47
N ILE A 67 -15.06 -6.09 -6.32
CA ILE A 67 -15.68 -5.24 -7.34
C ILE A 67 -15.08 -3.82 -7.38
N HIS A 68 -14.50 -3.37 -6.26
CA HIS A 68 -13.87 -2.06 -6.11
C HIS A 68 -12.38 -2.07 -6.51
N ARG A 69 -11.95 -3.11 -7.24
CA ARG A 69 -10.58 -3.25 -7.70
C ARG A 69 -10.09 -2.08 -8.55
N GLU A 70 -8.78 -1.91 -8.60
CA GLU A 70 -8.14 -1.02 -9.57
C GLU A 70 -8.59 -1.40 -10.99
N PRO A 71 -9.09 -0.44 -11.80
CA PRO A 71 -9.42 -0.69 -13.19
C PRO A 71 -8.20 -1.21 -13.95
N PHE A 72 -8.42 -2.19 -14.82
CA PHE A 72 -7.41 -2.78 -15.67
C PHE A 72 -7.74 -2.41 -17.12
N GLY A 73 -6.74 -2.00 -17.90
CA GLY A 73 -6.92 -1.72 -19.32
C GLY A 73 -5.97 -0.65 -19.84
N ASN A 74 -5.71 -0.69 -21.15
CA ASN A 74 -4.99 0.36 -21.84
C ASN A 74 -6.00 1.43 -22.27
N LEU A 75 -5.86 2.65 -21.78
CA LEU A 75 -6.50 3.80 -22.44
C LEU A 75 -5.81 3.99 -23.79
N LYS A 76 -6.58 4.06 -24.88
CA LYS A 76 -6.05 4.40 -26.21
C LYS A 76 -5.26 5.72 -26.06
N HIS A 77 -3.95 5.66 -26.27
CA HIS A 77 -2.98 6.77 -26.20
C HIS A 77 -2.47 7.20 -24.80
N ALA A 78 -2.70 6.45 -23.73
CA ALA A 78 -2.10 6.76 -22.43
C ALA A 78 -1.62 5.51 -21.69
N ILE A 79 -0.33 5.49 -21.30
CA ILE A 79 0.20 4.52 -20.34
C ILE A 79 -0.41 4.87 -18.99
N THR A 80 -1.35 4.05 -18.52
CA THR A 80 -1.91 4.23 -17.18
C THR A 80 -0.88 3.73 -16.18
N ILE A 81 -0.41 4.60 -15.28
CA ILE A 81 0.45 4.19 -14.17
C ILE A 81 -0.38 3.25 -13.30
N THR A 82 0.00 1.97 -13.28
CA THR A 82 -0.65 0.96 -12.45
C THR A 82 0.07 0.82 -11.11
N SER A 83 -0.59 0.24 -10.12
CA SER A 83 0.07 -0.12 -8.87
C SER A 83 0.91 -1.41 -8.93
N LEU A 84 1.12 -2.02 -10.10
CA LEU A 84 1.92 -3.25 -10.20
C LEU A 84 3.35 -3.05 -9.70
N PRO A 85 3.87 -3.94 -8.84
CA PRO A 85 5.25 -3.88 -8.40
C PRO A 85 6.24 -4.05 -9.58
N PRO A 86 7.27 -3.19 -9.69
CA PRO A 86 8.34 -3.42 -10.64
C PRO A 86 9.21 -4.60 -10.21
N SER A 87 9.89 -5.23 -11.18
CA SER A 87 10.78 -6.38 -10.92
C SER A 87 11.97 -6.05 -10.00
N PHE A 88 12.36 -4.77 -9.93
CA PHE A 88 13.47 -4.28 -9.10
C PHE A 88 13.02 -3.78 -7.71
N ALA A 89 11.78 -4.01 -7.30
CA ALA A 89 11.29 -3.57 -5.99
C ALA A 89 12.12 -4.18 -4.84
N ARG A 90 12.49 -3.35 -3.85
CA ARG A 90 13.25 -3.78 -2.66
C ARG A 90 12.51 -4.84 -1.86
N TYR A 91 11.21 -4.63 -1.66
CA TYR A 91 10.31 -5.62 -1.09
C TYR A 91 9.69 -6.40 -2.23
N LYS A 92 9.94 -7.71 -2.26
CA LYS A 92 9.50 -8.55 -3.38
C LYS A 92 7.98 -8.44 -3.55
N ASN A 93 7.54 -8.10 -4.76
CA ASN A 93 6.12 -8.01 -5.11
C ASN A 93 5.31 -7.01 -4.26
N VAL A 94 5.96 -5.98 -3.69
CA VAL A 94 5.31 -4.93 -2.93
C VAL A 94 5.90 -3.58 -3.34
N TRP A 95 5.04 -2.65 -3.75
CA TRP A 95 5.48 -1.36 -4.26
C TRP A 95 4.53 -0.22 -3.88
N PRO A 96 4.99 0.72 -3.04
CA PRO A 96 4.30 1.98 -2.84
C PRO A 96 4.39 2.85 -4.09
N THR A 97 3.26 3.33 -4.60
CA THR A 97 3.19 4.25 -5.74
C THR A 97 2.02 5.22 -5.62
N THR A 98 1.99 6.23 -6.48
CA THR A 98 0.82 7.10 -6.64
C THR A 98 0.14 6.76 -7.95
N ILE A 99 -1.15 6.44 -7.89
CA ILE A 99 -1.99 6.27 -9.08
C ILE A 99 -2.82 7.54 -9.29
N HIS A 100 -3.10 7.85 -10.55
CA HIS A 100 -3.86 9.05 -10.93
C HIS A 100 -5.22 8.62 -11.50
N ASN A 101 -6.19 8.43 -10.62
CA ASN A 101 -7.56 8.11 -10.99
C ASN A 101 -8.50 8.94 -10.12
N GLU A 102 -9.11 9.98 -10.70
CA GLU A 102 -9.88 11.02 -9.97
C GLU A 102 -9.02 11.83 -8.98
N GLY A 103 -7.73 11.93 -9.25
CA GLY A 103 -6.75 12.58 -8.39
C GLY A 103 -5.60 11.66 -7.97
N PRO A 104 -4.54 12.22 -7.36
CA PRO A 104 -3.40 11.44 -6.88
C PRO A 104 -3.82 10.63 -5.64
N LYS A 105 -3.75 9.31 -5.75
CA LYS A 105 -4.05 8.37 -4.67
C LYS A 105 -2.78 7.60 -4.33
N LEU A 106 -2.33 7.67 -3.08
CA LEU A 106 -1.16 6.92 -2.62
C LEU A 106 -1.59 5.47 -2.28
N VAL A 107 -0.96 4.50 -2.92
CA VAL A 107 -1.33 3.09 -2.86
C VAL A 107 -0.09 2.22 -2.63
N ILE A 108 -0.21 1.19 -1.81
CA ILE A 108 0.73 0.07 -1.79
C ILE A 108 0.17 -1.02 -2.68
N GLY A 109 0.80 -1.23 -3.84
CA GLY A 109 0.41 -2.28 -4.76
C GLY A 109 1.18 -3.58 -4.51
N THR A 110 0.49 -4.70 -4.75
CA THR A 110 1.05 -6.05 -4.67
C THR A 110 0.64 -6.86 -5.91
N LEU A 111 0.84 -8.17 -5.94
CA LEU A 111 0.30 -9.03 -7.01
C LEU A 111 -1.16 -9.43 -6.80
N THR A 112 -1.63 -9.53 -5.54
CA THR A 112 -2.96 -10.07 -5.21
C THR A 112 -3.96 -8.99 -4.78
N LEU A 113 -3.49 -7.92 -4.14
CA LEU A 113 -4.27 -6.84 -3.56
C LEU A 113 -3.63 -5.46 -3.80
N ASN A 114 -4.40 -4.42 -3.49
CA ASN A 114 -3.91 -3.07 -3.30
C ASN A 114 -4.34 -2.57 -1.92
N ALA A 115 -3.53 -1.69 -1.33
CA ALA A 115 -3.91 -0.94 -0.14
C ALA A 115 -3.85 0.56 -0.44
N LEU A 116 -5.03 1.20 -0.53
CA LEU A 116 -5.15 2.63 -0.63
C LEU A 116 -4.90 3.26 0.74
N ILE A 117 -4.03 4.25 0.79
CA ILE A 117 -3.76 5.01 2.01
C ILE A 117 -4.78 6.13 2.10
N THR A 118 -5.71 6.01 3.03
CA THR A 118 -6.82 6.97 3.22
C THR A 118 -6.46 8.06 4.23
N SER A 119 -5.49 7.80 5.11
CA SER A 119 -4.91 8.80 6.01
C SER A 119 -3.45 8.47 6.31
N SER A 120 -2.60 9.49 6.36
CA SER A 120 -1.19 9.38 6.74
C SER A 120 -0.68 10.66 7.39
N ILE A 121 0.41 10.54 8.14
CA ILE A 121 1.13 11.67 8.75
C ILE A 121 2.57 11.62 8.27
N ARG A 122 3.10 12.78 7.85
CA ARG A 122 4.54 12.93 7.61
C ARG A 122 5.28 13.00 8.93
N VAL A 123 6.33 12.21 9.05
CA VAL A 123 7.21 12.19 10.23
C VAL A 123 8.60 12.73 9.92
N ASP A 124 8.84 13.11 8.66
CA ASP A 124 10.09 13.69 8.19
C ASP A 124 10.12 15.22 8.23
N CYS A 125 9.00 15.87 8.57
CA CYS A 125 8.90 17.32 8.70
C CYS A 125 7.91 17.74 9.79
N ILE A 126 8.14 18.92 10.37
CA ILE A 126 7.16 19.60 11.22
C ILE A 126 6.18 20.32 10.29
N ALA A 127 4.90 19.95 10.35
CA ALA A 127 3.84 20.64 9.63
C ALA A 127 3.00 21.44 10.62
N THR A 128 2.61 22.66 10.25
CA THR A 128 1.59 23.41 10.98
C THR A 128 0.22 22.78 10.74
N PRO A 129 -0.69 22.80 11.73
CA PRO A 129 -2.06 22.35 11.53
C PRO A 129 -2.69 23.08 10.34
N SER A 130 -3.36 22.35 9.43
CA SER A 130 -4.22 22.96 8.43
C SER A 130 -5.49 23.44 9.13
N VAL A 131 -5.78 24.74 9.03
CA VAL A 131 -7.00 25.38 9.53
C VAL A 131 -8.16 25.06 8.59
#